data_AF-K9JU11-F1
#
_entry.id   AF-K9JU11-F1
#
_cell.length_a   1.000
_cell.length_b   1.000
_cell.length_c   1.000
_cell.angle_alpha   90.00
_cell.angle_beta   90.00
_cell.angle_gamma   90.00
#
_symmetry.space_group_name_H-M   'P 1'
#
loop_
_entity.id
_entity.type
_entity.pdbx_description
1 polymer ?
#
loop_
_entity_poly.entity_id
_entity_poly.type
_entity_poly.pdbx_seq_one_letter_code
_entity_poly.pdbx_strand_id
1 'polypeptide(L)' 'YELLNEPVAEEHEQWNQLIAKVHKALRELEPQRTLVIGSNLWQGHQTIKYLKVPEGDKNIILSFHFYNP' A
#
# COMPACT_ATOMS: atom_id res chain seq x y z
N TYR A 1 4.71 -1.99 9.69
CA TYR A 1 3.51 -2.83 9.51
C TYR A 1 3.25 -2.98 8.03
N GLU A 2 2.93 -4.18 7.58
CA GLU A 2 2.30 -4.36 6.26
C GLU A 2 0.80 -4.14 6.41
N LEU A 3 0.22 -3.30 5.57
CA LEU A 3 -1.17 -2.86 5.77
C LEU A 3 -2.19 -3.96 5.46
N LEU A 4 -1.96 -4.70 4.37
CA LEU A 4 -2.84 -5.79 3.92
C LEU A 4 -2.09 -6.65 2.90
N ASN A 5 -2.10 -7.96 3.12
CA ASN A 5 -1.60 -8.94 2.15
C ASN A 5 -2.61 -9.10 1.01
N GLU A 6 -2.11 -9.08 -0.23
CA GLU A 6 -2.81 -9.44 -1.46
C GLU A 6 -4.24 -8.86 -1.60
N PRO A 7 -4.41 -7.52 -1.57
CA PRO A 7 -5.72 -6.93 -1.83
C PRO A 7 -6.23 -7.27 -3.24
N VAL A 8 -7.54 -7.48 -3.36
CA VAL A 8 -8.23 -7.78 -4.62
C VAL A 8 -9.51 -6.93 -4.71
N ALA A 9 -9.35 -5.62 -4.57
CA ALA A 9 -10.46 -4.69 -4.75
C ALA A 9 -10.87 -4.61 -6.24
N GLU A 10 -12.13 -4.35 -6.50
CA GLU A 10 -12.68 -4.22 -7.85
C GLU A 10 -12.00 -3.07 -8.62
N GLU A 11 -11.84 -1.92 -7.96
CA GLU A 11 -11.17 -0.75 -8.51
C GLU A 11 -9.88 -0.42 -7.75
N HIS A 12 -8.80 -0.06 -8.46
CA HIS A 12 -7.53 0.33 -7.83
C HIS A 12 -7.69 1.48 -6.82
N GLU A 13 -8.64 2.39 -7.07
CA GLU A 13 -8.86 3.53 -6.20
C GLU A 13 -9.45 3.15 -4.83
N GLN A 14 -10.22 2.06 -4.74
CA GLN A 14 -10.74 1.59 -3.46
C GLN A 14 -9.59 1.20 -2.51
N TRP A 15 -8.55 0.57 -3.05
CA TRP A 15 -7.35 0.25 -2.29
C TRP A 15 -6.58 1.51 -1.88
N ASN A 16 -6.38 2.46 -2.79
CA ASN A 16 -5.73 3.74 -2.49
C ASN A 16 -6.46 4.52 -1.37
N GLN A 17 -7.79 4.53 -1.39
CA GLN A 17 -8.60 5.16 -0.33
C GLN A 17 -8.42 4.47 1.03
N LEU A 18 -8.32 3.14 1.06
CA LEU A 18 -8.06 2.41 2.30
C LEU A 18 -6.65 2.68 2.83
N ILE A 19 -5.63 2.67 1.97
CA ILE A 19 -4.26 3.05 2.33
C ILE A 19 -4.24 4.43 2.98
N ALA A 20 -4.87 5.43 2.37
CA ALA A 20 -4.88 6.80 2.88
C ALA A 20 -5.52 6.88 4.28
N LYS A 21 -6.62 6.15 4.51
CA LYS A 21 -7.29 6.09 5.83
C LYS A 21 -6.40 5.45 6.89
N VAL A 22 -5.81 4.30 6.59
CA VAL A 22 -4.96 3.57 7.54
C VAL A 22 -3.66 4.32 7.81
N HIS A 23 -3.04 4.88 6.76
CA HIS A 23 -1.85 5.72 6.87
C HIS A 23 -2.07 6.90 7.81
N LYS A 24 -3.15 7.66 7.60
CA LYS A 24 -3.50 8.81 8.45
C LYS A 24 -3.63 8.39 9.92
N ALA A 25 -4.42 7.36 10.19
CA ALA A 25 -4.64 6.87 11.55
C ALA A 25 -3.33 6.40 12.21
N LEU A 26 -2.46 5.73 11.46
CA LEU A 26 -1.15 5.29 11.97
C LEU A 26 -0.18 6.45 12.18
N ARG A 27 -0.21 7.50 11.35
CA ARG A 27 0.68 8.67 11.52
C ARG A 27 0.29 9.55 12.70
N GLU A 28 -0.98 9.54 13.11
CA GLU A 28 -1.44 10.20 14.33
C GLU A 28 -0.90 9.52 15.59
N LEU A 29 -0.74 8.19 15.59
CA LEU A 29 -0.34 7.41 16.77
C LEU A 29 1.15 7.03 16.78
N GLU A 30 1.71 6.72 15.61
CA GLU A 30 3.05 6.16 15.43
C GLU A 30 3.77 6.82 14.24
N PRO A 31 4.17 8.09 14.35
CA PRO A 31 4.64 8.90 13.22
C PRO A 31 5.90 8.36 12.53
N GLN A 32 6.72 7.57 13.22
CA GLN A 32 7.96 7.00 12.69
C GLN A 32 7.87 5.52 12.30
N ARG A 33 6.70 4.88 12.47
CA ARG A 33 6.56 3.46 12.14
C ARG A 33 6.77 3.23 10.65
N THR A 34 7.68 2.33 10.28
CA THR A 34 7.82 1.93 8.87
C THR A 34 6.56 1.18 8.42
N LEU A 35 5.98 1.61 7.31
CA LEU A 35 4.81 0.99 6.68
C LEU A 35 5.24 0.27 5.41
N VAL A 36 4.70 -0.92 5.17
CA VAL A 36 4.91 -1.71 3.95
C VAL A 36 3.59 -1.70 3.19
N ILE A 37 3.62 -1.27 1.93
CA ILE A 37 2.44 -1.09 1.09
C ILE A 37 2.69 -1.74 -0.27
N GLY A 38 1.81 -2.65 -0.68
CA GLY A 38 1.77 -3.18 -2.04
C GLY A 38 0.60 -2.65 -2.86
N SER A 39 0.56 -2.99 -4.15
CA SER A 39 -0.51 -2.62 -5.08
C SER A 39 -1.76 -3.52 -4.95
N ASN A 40 -2.84 -3.12 -5.62
CA ASN A 40 -4.05 -3.95 -5.75
C ASN A 40 -3.81 -5.17 -6.67
N LEU A 41 -4.70 -6.16 -6.64
CA LEU A 41 -4.61 -7.42 -7.37
C LEU A 41 -3.37 -8.23 -6.97
N TRP A 42 -3.43 -8.81 -5.77
CA TRP A 42 -2.42 -9.70 -5.19
C TRP A 42 -1.03 -9.09 -5.01
N GLN A 43 -0.95 -7.77 -4.78
CA GLN A 43 0.34 -7.05 -4.74
C GLN A 43 1.18 -7.30 -6.01
N GLY A 44 0.52 -7.48 -7.16
CA GLY A 44 1.21 -7.79 -8.41
C GLY A 44 2.06 -6.63 -8.94
N HIS A 45 3.25 -6.93 -9.45
CA HIS A 45 4.16 -5.92 -10.02
C HIS A 45 3.52 -5.06 -11.12
N GLN A 46 2.61 -5.64 -11.91
CA GLN A 46 1.95 -4.98 -13.04
C GLN A 46 1.01 -3.85 -12.62
N THR A 47 0.51 -3.88 -11.39
CA THR A 47 -0.46 -2.90 -10.87
C THR A 47 0.18 -1.82 -10.00
N ILE A 48 1.49 -1.88 -9.75
CA ILE A 48 2.23 -0.84 -9.01
C ILE A 48 2.00 0.55 -9.62
N LYS A 49 1.88 0.65 -10.95
CA LYS A 49 1.62 1.91 -11.65
C LYS A 49 0.30 2.61 -11.24
N TYR A 50 -0.63 1.90 -10.59
CA TYR A 50 -1.90 2.45 -10.10
C TYR A 50 -1.89 2.74 -8.59
N LEU A 51 -0.83 2.35 -7.88
CA LEU A 51 -0.68 2.57 -6.45
C LEU A 51 -0.37 4.05 -6.19
N LYS A 52 -1.18 4.70 -5.35
CA LYS A 52 -0.93 6.06 -4.85
C LYS A 52 -0.24 5.98 -3.49
N VAL A 53 1.06 6.25 -3.48
CA VAL A 53 1.85 6.30 -2.24
C VAL A 53 1.56 7.62 -1.52
N PRO A 54 1.30 7.62 -0.19
CA PRO A 54 1.16 8.85 0.59
C PRO A 54 2.35 9.79 0.41
N GLU A 55 2.11 10.98 -0.14
CA GLU A 55 3.16 11.94 -0.46
C GLU A 55 3.85 12.50 0.79
N GLY A 56 5.15 12.78 0.67
CA GLY A 56 5.95 13.39 1.73
C GLY A 56 6.33 12.46 2.89
N ASP A 57 5.81 11.23 2.91
CA ASP A 57 6.17 10.25 3.94
C ASP A 57 7.42 9.45 3.54
N LYS A 58 8.46 9.57 4.36
CA LYS A 58 9.76 8.92 4.16
C LYS A 58 9.86 7.51 4.78
N ASN A 59 8.86 7.10 5.56
CA ASN A 59 8.85 5.85 6.32
C ASN A 59 7.94 4.79 5.67
N ILE A 60 8.08 4.62 4.35
CA ILE A 60 7.30 3.67 3.54
C ILE A 60 8.25 2.78 2.72
N ILE A 61 7.98 1.47 2.74
CA ILE A 61 8.58 0.47 1.85
C ILE A 61 7.48 -0.01 0.89
N LEU A 62 7.79 -0.07 -0.40
CA LEU A 62 6.88 -0.66 -1.38
C LEU A 62 7.16 -2.16 -1.52
N SER A 63 6.12 -2.99 -1.46
CA SER A 63 6.21 -4.44 -1.66
C SER A 63 5.45 -4.88 -2.91
N PHE A 64 5.91 -5.96 -3.53
CA PHE A 64 5.17 -6.68 -4.55
C PHE A 64 5.47 -8.17 -4.47
N HIS A 65 4.51 -8.98 -4.92
CA HIS A 65 4.70 -10.40 -5.11
C HIS A 65 5.05 -10.69 -6.57
N PHE A 66 5.97 -11.65 -6.77
CA PHE A 66 6.43 -12.03 -8.09
C PHE A 66 6.48 -13.56 -8.17
N TYR A 67 5.47 -14.11 -8.85
CA TYR A 67 5.32 -15.54 -9.11
C TYR A 67 5.31 -15.84 -10.62
N ASN A 68 5.74 -14.88 -11.45
CA ASN A 68 5.91 -15.13 -12.88
C ASN A 68 7.05 -16.16 -13.09
N PRO A 69 6.96 -17.02 -14.13
CA PRO A 69 8.05 -17.92 -14.49
C PRO A 69 9.37 -17.20 -14.78
#